data_AF-A0A3E0P2A7-F1
#
_entry.id   AF-A0A3E0P2A7-F1
#
_cell.length_a   1.000
_cell.length_b   1.000
_cell.length_c   1.000
_cell.angle_alpha   90.00
_cell.angle_beta   90.00
_cell.angle_gamma   90.00
#
_symmetry.space_group_name_H-M   'P 1'
#
loop_
_entity.id
_entity.type
_entity.pdbx_description
1 polymer ?
#
loop_
_entity_poly.entity_id
_entity_poly.type
_entity_poly.pdbx_seq_one_letter_code
_entity_poly.pdbx_strand_id
1 'polypeptide(L)'
;MSTRWILAAAVTAALVAAGAGARGGEDDEAGSFWMQKKLEYSENILEALAREDYPAISKNARSMNALSQMEKWVRGSGEYRAQLKIFQNANKQLIRMGDEENLDGASLAYVQLTLSCVNCHKVVRDRSSETTLRAR
;
A
#
# COMPACT_ATOMS: atom_id res chain seq x y z
N MET A 1 17.00 50.10 -40.46
CA MET A 1 15.61 49.80 -40.03
C MET A 1 15.28 48.38 -40.49
N SER A 2 15.09 47.34 -39.68
CA SER A 2 15.20 47.10 -38.24
C SER A 2 15.30 45.57 -38.07
N THR A 3 16.50 45.08 -37.77
CA THR A 3 16.81 43.66 -37.54
C THR A 3 16.33 43.26 -36.13
N ARG A 4 15.04 42.88 -35.97
CA ARG A 4 14.47 42.55 -34.65
C ARG A 4 13.35 41.49 -34.72
N TRP A 5 13.55 40.29 -35.28
CA TRP A 5 12.45 39.29 -35.32
C TRP A 5 12.79 37.79 -35.22
N ILE A 6 13.99 37.35 -34.78
CA ILE A 6 14.30 35.89 -34.79
C ILE A 6 14.56 35.24 -33.41
N LEU A 7 14.62 35.96 -32.29
CA LEU A 7 14.99 35.33 -31.00
C LEU A 7 13.84 34.95 -30.06
N ALA A 8 12.61 34.80 -30.53
CA ALA A 8 11.47 34.45 -29.66
C ALA A 8 10.99 32.99 -29.74
N ALA A 9 11.61 32.13 -30.56
CA ALA A 9 11.11 30.76 -30.78
C ALA A 9 11.90 29.65 -30.05
N ALA A 10 13.05 29.96 -29.42
CA ALA A 10 13.93 28.91 -28.87
C ALA A 10 13.74 28.62 -27.36
N VAL A 11 12.92 29.40 -26.64
CA VAL A 11 12.80 29.25 -25.17
C VAL A 11 11.62 28.38 -24.73
N THR A 12 10.66 28.09 -25.61
CA THR A 12 9.47 27.29 -25.24
C THR A 12 9.66 25.78 -25.35
N ALA A 13 10.67 25.28 -26.07
CA ALA A 13 10.86 23.85 -26.26
C ALA A 13 11.63 23.14 -25.13
N ALA A 14 12.35 23.87 -24.26
CA ALA A 14 13.18 23.28 -23.21
C ALA A 14 12.44 23.01 -21.89
N LEU A 15 11.26 23.60 -21.67
CA LEU A 15 10.52 23.47 -20.40
C LEU A 15 9.59 22.24 -20.33
N VAL A 16 9.38 21.51 -21.42
CA VAL A 16 8.48 20.35 -21.43
C VAL A 16 9.19 19.03 -21.08
N ALA A 17 10.52 18.96 -21.22
CA ALA A 17 11.27 17.71 -21.01
C ALA A 17 11.62 17.42 -19.53
N ALA A 18 11.62 18.42 -18.65
CA ALA A 18 12.06 18.26 -17.26
C ALA A 18 10.95 17.75 -16.29
N GLY A 19 9.68 17.77 -16.70
CA GLY A 19 8.55 17.44 -15.80
C GLY A 19 8.15 15.96 -15.74
N ALA A 20 8.69 15.12 -16.62
CA ALA A 20 8.22 13.73 -16.78
C ALA A 20 8.99 12.69 -15.94
N GLY A 21 10.20 13.02 -15.47
CA GLY A 21 11.07 12.06 -14.74
C GLY A 21 10.93 12.07 -13.21
N ALA A 22 10.36 13.12 -12.62
CA ALA A 22 10.36 13.29 -11.15
C ALA A 22 9.20 12.59 -10.42
N ARG A 23 8.16 12.16 -11.13
CA ARG A 23 6.95 11.59 -10.50
C ARG A 23 7.08 10.11 -10.10
N GLY A 24 8.14 9.41 -10.50
CA GLY A 24 8.31 7.98 -10.20
C GLY A 24 9.00 7.70 -8.85
N GLY A 25 9.91 8.57 -8.40
CA GLY A 25 10.75 8.28 -7.24
C GLY A 25 10.06 8.45 -5.88
N GLU A 26 9.19 9.45 -5.73
CA GLU A 26 8.52 9.73 -4.44
C GLU A 26 7.41 8.71 -4.13
N ASP A 27 6.71 8.22 -5.15
CA ASP A 27 5.63 7.24 -5.02
C ASP A 27 6.16 5.83 -4.65
N ASP A 28 7.34 5.46 -5.16
CA ASP A 28 7.98 4.16 -4.89
C ASP A 28 8.55 4.07 -3.46
N GLU A 29 9.19 5.14 -2.96
CA GLU A 29 9.71 5.21 -1.59
C GLU A 29 8.58 5.18 -0.55
N ALA A 30 7.50 5.93 -0.79
CA ALA A 30 6.32 5.89 0.06
C ALA A 30 5.71 4.48 0.08
N GLY A 31 5.55 3.84 -1.09
CA GLY A 31 5.07 2.45 -1.20
C GLY A 31 5.92 1.45 -0.40
N SER A 32 7.25 1.58 -0.48
CA SER A 32 8.21 0.77 0.27
C SER A 32 8.04 0.93 1.78
N PHE A 33 7.94 2.18 2.26
CA PHE A 33 7.71 2.48 3.67
C PHE A 33 6.39 1.88 4.20
N TRP A 34 5.29 2.01 3.44
CA TRP A 34 4.00 1.46 3.84
C TRP A 34 4.04 -0.07 3.96
N MET A 35 4.67 -0.75 3.00
CA MET A 35 4.78 -2.21 3.06
C MET A 35 5.65 -2.67 4.22
N GLN A 36 6.74 -1.96 4.51
CA GLN A 36 7.58 -2.26 5.67
C GLN A 36 6.79 -2.14 6.98
N LYS A 37 5.99 -1.08 7.14
CA LYS A 37 5.13 -0.91 8.32
C LYS A 37 4.04 -1.97 8.44
N LYS A 38 3.44 -2.40 7.32
CA LYS A 38 2.48 -3.52 7.35
C LYS A 38 3.12 -4.82 7.83
N LEU A 39 4.33 -5.11 7.37
CA LEU A 39 5.07 -6.29 7.82
C LEU A 39 5.34 -6.22 9.33
N GLU A 40 5.89 -5.10 9.80
CA GLU A 40 6.19 -4.86 11.22
C GLU A 40 4.93 -5.07 12.10
N TYR A 41 3.80 -4.48 11.74
CA TYR A 41 2.57 -4.66 12.52
C TYR A 41 2.06 -6.11 12.47
N SER A 42 2.21 -6.82 11.34
CA SER A 42 1.81 -8.23 11.22
C SER A 42 2.69 -9.16 12.07
N GLU A 43 3.98 -8.88 12.17
CA GLU A 43 4.92 -9.62 13.03
C GLU A 43 4.59 -9.37 14.50
N ASN A 44 4.36 -8.12 14.89
CA ASN A 44 3.98 -7.77 16.26
C ASN A 44 2.62 -8.38 16.68
N ILE A 45 1.67 -8.51 15.75
CA ILE A 45 0.40 -9.20 16.04
C ILE A 45 0.65 -10.69 16.31
N LEU A 46 1.53 -11.35 15.56
CA LEU A 46 1.87 -12.75 15.81
C LEU A 46 2.56 -12.93 17.16
N GLU A 47 3.51 -12.04 17.50
CA GLU A 47 4.13 -12.05 18.82
C GLU A 47 3.08 -11.88 19.92
N ALA A 48 2.16 -10.94 19.77
CA ALA A 48 1.11 -10.68 20.75
C ALA A 48 0.16 -11.88 20.90
N LEU A 49 -0.23 -12.53 19.79
CA LEU A 49 -1.02 -13.77 19.82
C LEU A 49 -0.29 -14.89 20.57
N ALA A 50 1.01 -15.09 20.30
CA ALA A 50 1.81 -16.12 20.96
C ALA A 50 1.98 -15.88 22.47
N ARG A 51 1.79 -14.65 22.94
CA ARG A 51 1.91 -14.23 24.34
C ARG A 51 0.56 -13.98 25.03
N GLU A 52 -0.56 -14.16 24.33
CA GLU A 52 -1.89 -13.76 24.79
C GLU A 52 -1.99 -12.28 25.22
N ASP A 53 -1.27 -11.39 24.53
CA ASP A 53 -1.27 -9.95 24.80
C ASP A 53 -2.37 -9.24 23.99
N TYR A 54 -3.60 -9.29 24.50
CA TYR A 54 -4.76 -8.65 23.85
C TYR A 54 -4.60 -7.15 23.59
N PRO A 55 -4.09 -6.33 24.54
CA PRO A 55 -3.80 -4.92 24.26
C PRO A 55 -2.83 -4.73 23.08
N ALA A 56 -1.79 -5.54 22.97
CA ALA A 56 -0.85 -5.45 21.85
C ALA A 56 -1.47 -5.92 20.52
N ILE A 57 -2.34 -6.92 20.51
CA ILE A 57 -3.12 -7.32 19.31
C ILE A 57 -3.93 -6.13 18.81
N SER A 58 -4.77 -5.54 19.66
CA SER A 58 -5.63 -4.42 19.28
C SER A 58 -4.84 -3.20 18.88
N LYS A 59 -3.74 -2.87 19.59
CA LYS A 59 -2.87 -1.73 19.27
C LYS A 59 -2.27 -1.86 17.88
N ASN A 60 -1.61 -2.98 17.58
CA ASN A 60 -0.96 -3.17 16.27
C ASN A 60 -1.98 -3.24 15.13
N ALA A 61 -3.13 -3.89 15.35
CA ALA A 61 -4.20 -3.93 14.35
C ALA A 61 -4.81 -2.54 14.08
N ARG A 62 -4.94 -1.68 15.10
CA ARG A 62 -5.36 -0.28 14.92
C ARG A 62 -4.33 0.54 14.15
N SER A 63 -3.04 0.38 14.46
CA SER A 63 -1.95 1.02 13.71
C SER A 63 -1.96 0.61 12.24
N MET A 64 -2.12 -0.69 11.95
CA MET A 64 -2.28 -1.23 10.60
C MET A 64 -3.53 -0.64 9.89
N ASN A 65 -4.64 -0.48 10.60
CA ASN A 65 -5.86 0.08 10.04
C ASN A 65 -5.68 1.56 9.66
N ALA A 66 -5.03 2.35 10.51
CA ALA A 66 -4.73 3.75 10.26
C ALA A 66 -3.83 3.91 9.02
N LEU A 67 -2.78 3.09 8.92
CA LEU A 67 -1.89 3.01 7.76
C LEU A 67 -2.66 2.80 6.46
N SER A 68 -3.61 1.86 6.49
CA SER A 68 -4.42 1.49 5.32
C SER A 68 -5.41 2.57 4.87
N GLN A 69 -5.80 3.50 5.76
CA GLN A 69 -6.64 4.64 5.36
C GLN A 69 -5.83 5.67 4.57
N MET A 70 -4.54 5.80 4.85
CA MET A 70 -3.64 6.71 4.15
C MET A 70 -3.32 6.21 2.73
N GLU A 71 -3.45 4.90 2.46
CA GLU A 71 -3.26 4.32 1.13
C GLU A 71 -4.47 4.46 0.19
N LYS A 72 -5.64 4.92 0.68
CA LYS A 72 -6.87 5.03 -0.13
C LYS A 72 -6.73 5.90 -1.38
N TRP A 73 -5.67 6.69 -1.47
CA TRP A 73 -5.36 7.56 -2.60
C TRP A 73 -4.67 6.84 -3.75
N VAL A 74 -4.28 5.56 -3.59
CA VAL A 74 -3.64 4.75 -4.63
C VAL A 74 -4.69 4.19 -5.60
N ARG A 75 -4.57 4.57 -6.89
CA ARG A 75 -5.44 4.11 -7.98
C ARG A 75 -5.18 2.63 -8.27
N GLY A 76 -6.07 1.74 -7.84
CA GLY A 76 -5.99 0.29 -8.10
C GLY A 76 -7.10 -0.27 -8.99
N SER A 77 -6.81 -1.41 -9.66
CA SER A 77 -7.80 -2.18 -10.42
C SER A 77 -8.95 -2.69 -9.54
N GLY A 78 -10.04 -3.20 -10.14
CA GLY A 78 -11.16 -3.77 -9.39
C GLY A 78 -10.73 -4.92 -8.47
N GLU A 79 -9.82 -5.77 -8.95
CA GLU A 79 -9.28 -6.90 -8.19
C GLU A 79 -8.38 -6.46 -7.02
N TYR A 80 -7.53 -5.45 -7.23
CA TYR A 80 -6.75 -4.86 -6.15
C TYR A 80 -7.66 -4.33 -5.04
N ARG A 81 -8.73 -3.61 -5.40
CA ARG A 81 -9.72 -3.09 -4.44
C ARG A 81 -10.43 -4.21 -3.67
N ALA A 82 -10.70 -5.34 -4.32
CA ALA A 82 -11.28 -6.50 -3.66
C ALA A 82 -10.32 -7.07 -2.59
N GLN A 83 -9.05 -7.28 -2.94
CA GLN A 83 -8.05 -7.77 -1.97
C GLN A 83 -7.81 -6.79 -0.83
N LEU A 84 -7.76 -5.48 -1.12
CA LEU A 84 -7.65 -4.44 -0.08
C LEU A 84 -8.83 -4.49 0.90
N LYS A 85 -10.05 -4.72 0.42
CA LYS A 85 -11.24 -4.84 1.28
C LYS A 85 -11.18 -6.08 2.16
N ILE A 86 -10.69 -7.21 1.63
CA ILE A 86 -10.48 -8.45 2.41
C ILE A 86 -9.47 -8.20 3.53
N PHE A 87 -8.33 -7.60 3.21
CA PHE A 87 -7.32 -7.20 4.19
C PHE A 87 -7.92 -6.30 5.29
N GLN A 88 -8.65 -5.25 4.91
CA GLN A 88 -9.26 -4.32 5.86
C GLN A 88 -10.28 -5.00 6.77
N ASN A 89 -11.06 -5.96 6.26
CA ASN A 89 -12.04 -6.70 7.05
C ASN A 89 -11.35 -7.65 8.05
N ALA A 90 -10.32 -8.39 7.62
CA ALA A 90 -9.55 -9.26 8.50
C ALA A 90 -8.89 -8.46 9.63
N ASN A 91 -8.29 -7.31 9.30
CA ASN A 91 -7.68 -6.44 10.29
C ASN A 91 -8.69 -5.83 11.28
N LYS A 92 -9.91 -5.49 10.83
CA LYS A 92 -10.98 -5.07 11.75
C LYS A 92 -11.43 -6.20 12.67
N GLN A 93 -11.43 -7.44 12.20
CA GLN A 93 -11.70 -8.58 13.09
C GLN A 93 -10.59 -8.80 14.10
N LEU A 94 -9.32 -8.59 13.76
CA LEU A 94 -8.23 -8.61 14.76
C LEU A 94 -8.46 -7.59 15.87
N ILE A 95 -8.85 -6.35 15.52
CA ILE A 95 -9.19 -5.31 16.52
C ILE A 95 -10.34 -5.81 17.41
N ARG A 96 -11.43 -6.29 16.81
CA ARG A 96 -12.60 -6.74 17.56
C ARG A 96 -12.28 -7.91 18.48
N MET A 97 -11.59 -8.93 17.98
CA MET A 97 -11.27 -10.14 18.75
C MET A 97 -10.23 -9.86 19.84
N GLY A 98 -9.28 -8.94 19.60
CA GLY A 98 -8.40 -8.43 20.64
C GLY A 98 -9.16 -7.66 21.73
N ASP A 99 -10.08 -6.78 21.35
CA ASP A 99 -10.90 -6.03 22.32
C ASP A 99 -11.86 -6.93 23.13
N GLU A 100 -12.30 -8.04 22.54
CA GLU A 100 -13.17 -9.06 23.18
C GLU A 100 -12.39 -10.15 23.93
N GLU A 101 -11.05 -10.06 24.01
CA GLU A 101 -10.16 -11.07 24.61
C GLU A 101 -10.38 -12.49 24.06
N ASN A 102 -10.66 -12.59 22.76
CA ASN A 102 -10.95 -13.84 22.07
C ASN A 102 -9.74 -14.29 21.23
N LEU A 103 -8.87 -15.10 21.83
CA LEU A 103 -7.62 -15.56 21.20
C LEU A 103 -7.86 -16.39 19.94
N ASP A 104 -8.81 -17.32 19.96
CA ASP A 104 -9.13 -18.18 18.81
C ASP A 104 -9.66 -17.36 17.64
N GLY A 105 -10.55 -16.42 17.93
CA GLY A 105 -11.08 -15.48 16.94
C GLY A 105 -9.99 -14.59 16.36
N ALA A 106 -9.09 -14.08 17.21
CA ALA A 106 -7.96 -13.25 16.78
C ALA A 106 -6.98 -14.06 15.90
N SER A 107 -6.71 -15.31 16.27
CA SER A 107 -5.86 -16.23 15.52
C SER A 107 -6.43 -16.53 14.12
N LEU A 108 -7.74 -16.79 14.03
CA LEU A 108 -8.40 -16.99 12.74
C LEU A 108 -8.34 -15.71 11.87
N ALA A 109 -8.59 -14.55 12.46
CA ALA A 109 -8.50 -13.27 11.76
C ALA A 109 -7.06 -12.98 11.27
N TYR A 110 -6.04 -13.40 12.03
CA TYR A 110 -4.64 -13.31 11.62
C TYR A 110 -4.32 -14.18 10.39
N VAL A 111 -4.81 -15.42 10.35
CA VAL A 111 -4.68 -16.27 9.17
C VAL A 111 -5.34 -15.62 7.95
N GLN A 112 -6.54 -15.06 8.10
CA GLN A 112 -7.20 -14.33 7.02
C GLN A 112 -6.41 -13.11 6.55
N LEU A 113 -5.79 -12.38 7.49
CA LEU A 113 -4.92 -11.24 7.19
C LEU A 113 -3.72 -11.69 6.34
N THR A 114 -2.99 -12.72 6.77
CA THR A 114 -1.80 -13.21 6.04
C THR A 114 -2.14 -13.72 4.63
N LEU A 115 -3.26 -14.42 4.47
CA LEU A 115 -3.76 -14.84 3.15
C LEU A 115 -4.04 -13.63 2.23
N SER A 116 -4.63 -12.56 2.79
CA SER A 116 -4.91 -11.35 2.03
C SER A 116 -3.64 -10.62 1.58
N CYS A 117 -2.56 -10.64 2.37
CA CYS A 117 -1.27 -10.08 2.00
C CYS A 117 -0.70 -10.78 0.75
N VAL A 118 -0.68 -12.12 0.77
CA VAL A 118 -0.17 -12.92 -0.34
C VAL A 118 -1.02 -12.73 -1.60
N ASN A 119 -2.35 -12.73 -1.46
CA ASN A 119 -3.24 -12.56 -2.60
C ASN A 119 -3.17 -11.15 -3.21
N CYS A 120 -3.07 -10.11 -2.40
CA CYS A 120 -2.84 -8.74 -2.91
C CYS A 120 -1.52 -8.67 -3.71
N HIS A 121 -0.45 -9.30 -3.21
CA HIS A 121 0.85 -9.30 -3.90
C HIS A 121 0.84 -10.10 -5.22
N LYS A 122 0.03 -11.16 -5.34
CA LYS A 122 -0.18 -11.84 -6.63
C LYS A 122 -0.77 -10.87 -7.66
N VAL A 123 -1.85 -10.17 -7.31
CA VAL A 123 -2.53 -9.20 -8.18
C VAL A 123 -1.63 -8.05 -8.59
N VAL A 124 -0.78 -7.55 -7.68
CA VAL A 124 0.18 -6.48 -7.99
C VAL A 124 1.29 -6.99 -8.92
N ARG A 125 1.83 -8.20 -8.69
CA ARG A 125 2.89 -8.79 -9.51
C ARG A 125 2.41 -9.09 -10.93
N ASP A 126 1.23 -9.69 -11.07
CA ASP A 126 0.68 -10.07 -12.38
C ASP A 126 0.38 -8.84 -13.25
N ARG A 127 0.00 -7.72 -12.62
CA ARG A 127 -0.22 -6.46 -13.34
C ARG A 127 1.10 -5.80 -13.78
N SER A 128 2.16 -5.96 -13.00
CA SER A 128 3.50 -5.45 -13.36
C SER A 128 4.05 -6.21 -14.57
N SER A 129 3.87 -7.53 -14.64
CA SER A 129 4.31 -8.35 -15.77
C SER A 129 3.51 -8.08 -17.04
N GLU A 130 2.19 -7.84 -16.94
CA GLU A 130 1.36 -7.47 -18.09
C GLU A 130 1.74 -6.09 -18.65
N THR A 131 2.07 -5.13 -17.78
CA THR A 131 2.53 -3.79 -18.20
C THR A 131 3.87 -3.88 -18.93
N THR A 132 4.82 -4.68 -18.44
CA THR A 132 6.12 -4.89 -19.11
C THR A 132 5.98 -5.60 -20.45
N LEU A 133 5.04 -6.55 -20.58
CA LEU A 133 4.79 -7.25 -21.84
C LEU A 133 4.20 -6.32 -22.91
N ARG A 134 3.29 -5.43 -22.54
CA ARG A 134 2.67 -4.45 -23.47
C ARG A 134 3.61 -3.31 -23.89
N ALA A 135 4.70 -3.10 -23.16
CA ALA A 135 5.70 -2.08 -23.45
C ALA A 135 6.85 -2.58 -24.35
N ARG A 136 6.85 -3.86 -24.73
CA ARG A 136 7.78 -4.48 -25.67
C ARG A 136 7.09 -4.75 -27.01
#